data_AF-A0A0U2YUX5-F1
#
_entry.id   AF-A0A0U2YUX5-F1
#
_cell.length_a   1.000
_cell.length_b   1.000
_cell.length_c   1.000
_cell.angle_alpha   90.00
_cell.angle_beta   90.00
_cell.angle_gamma   90.00
#
_symmetry.space_group_name_H-M   'P 1'
#
loop_
_entity.id
_entity.type
_entity.pdbx_description
1 polymer ?
#
loop_
_entity_poly.entity_id
_entity_poly.type
_entity_poly.pdbx_seq_one_letter_code
_entity_poly.pdbx_strand_id
1 'polypeptide(L)' 'WVIQKPGVTAPIIGASKPHHLTDAVAALELKLTAEEMGELEAPYQPHAIAGFQ' A
#
# COMPACT_ATOMS: atom_id res chain seq x y z
N TRP A 1 -0.70 2.00 -3.98
CA TRP A 1 -1.05 2.83 -2.82
C TRP A 1 0.00 2.78 -1.71
N VAL A 2 0.18 1.65 -0.98
CA VAL A 2 1.10 1.57 0.19
C VAL A 2 2.52 2.06 -0.10
N ILE A 3 3.14 1.63 -1.22
CA ILE A 3 4.51 2.03 -1.59
C ILE A 3 4.68 3.54 -1.84
N GLN A 4 3.59 4.27 -2.10
CA GLN A 4 3.62 5.71 -2.35
C GLN A 4 3.34 6.52 -1.06
N LYS A 5 3.22 5.86 0.11
CA LYS A 5 2.99 6.53 1.39
C LYS A 5 4.28 7.09 1.99
N PRO A 6 4.21 8.26 2.67
CA PRO A 6 5.34 8.77 3.43
C PRO A 6 5.86 7.74 4.44
N GLY A 7 7.17 7.57 4.50
CA GLY A 7 7.84 6.63 5.42
C GLY A 7 7.92 5.17 4.93
N VAL A 8 7.27 4.82 3.81
CA VAL A 8 7.38 3.48 3.22
C VAL A 8 8.49 3.48 2.17
N THR A 9 9.60 2.78 2.45
CA THR A 9 10.72 2.63 1.49
C THR A 9 10.60 1.33 0.69
N ALA A 10 10.21 0.23 1.33
CA ALA A 10 10.01 -1.06 0.69
C ALA A 10 8.92 -1.85 1.43
N PRO A 11 7.77 -2.17 0.79
CA PRO A 11 6.75 -3.00 1.40
C PRO A 11 7.19 -4.48 1.42
N ILE A 12 6.87 -5.18 2.51
CA ILE A 12 7.09 -6.64 2.63
C ILE A 12 5.81 -7.35 2.18
N ILE A 13 5.92 -8.22 1.17
CA ILE A 13 4.77 -8.88 0.54
C ILE A 13 4.94 -10.40 0.65
N GLY A 14 3.92 -11.07 1.20
CA GLY A 14 3.84 -12.53 1.20
C GLY A 14 3.21 -13.06 -0.10
N ALA A 15 3.78 -14.11 -0.68
CA ALA A 15 3.29 -14.73 -1.91
C ALA A 15 3.14 -16.25 -1.74
N SER A 16 1.92 -16.77 -1.94
CA SER A 16 1.63 -18.21 -1.93
C SER A 16 1.54 -18.82 -3.34
N LYS A 17 1.54 -17.99 -4.38
CA LYS A 17 1.48 -18.38 -5.79
C LYS A 17 2.47 -17.54 -6.62
N PRO A 18 3.02 -18.07 -7.72
CA PRO A 18 4.02 -17.35 -8.52
C PRO A 18 3.55 -15.99 -9.04
N HIS A 19 2.30 -15.86 -9.50
CA HIS A 19 1.81 -14.61 -10.11
C HIS A 19 1.75 -13.43 -9.12
N HIS A 20 1.61 -13.68 -7.81
CA HIS A 20 1.63 -12.60 -6.82
C HIS A 20 2.95 -11.81 -6.87
N LEU A 21 4.08 -12.47 -7.19
CA LEU A 21 5.37 -11.80 -7.33
C LEU A 21 5.38 -10.90 -8.57
N THR A 22 4.88 -11.40 -9.70
CA THR A 22 4.79 -10.64 -10.94
C THR A 22 3.93 -9.39 -10.76
N ASP A 23 2.76 -9.53 -10.12
CA ASP A 23 1.84 -8.41 -9.87
C ASP A 23 2.47 -7.39 -8.90
N ALA A 24 3.16 -7.86 -7.85
CA ALA A 24 3.86 -6.99 -6.90
C ALA A 24 5.00 -6.19 -7.56
N VAL A 25 5.72 -6.79 -8.51
CA VAL A 25 6.76 -6.10 -9.29
C VAL A 25 6.12 -5.08 -10.24
N ALA A 26 5.06 -5.45 -10.96
CA ALA A 26 4.34 -4.53 -11.83
C ALA A 26 3.78 -3.30 -11.07
N ALA A 27 3.36 -3.48 -9.82
CA ALA A 27 2.87 -2.40 -8.97
C ALA A 27 3.92 -1.30 -8.69
N LEU A 28 5.21 -1.55 -8.89
CA LEU A 28 6.28 -0.55 -8.73
C LEU A 28 6.22 0.55 -9.81
N GLU A 29 5.68 0.22 -10.98
CA GLU A 29 5.53 1.14 -12.12
C GLU A 29 4.29 2.02 -12.00
N LEU A 30 3.31 1.61 -11.19
CA LEU A 30 2.08 2.37 -10.96
C LEU A 30 2.37 3.67 -10.20
N LYS A 31 2.01 4.79 -10.81
CA LYS A 31 2.02 6.13 -10.20
C LYS A 31 0.58 6.58 -10.03
N LEU A 32 0.19 6.84 -8.79
CA LEU A 32 -1.14 7.35 -8.49
C LEU A 32 -1.04 8.87 -8.45
N THR A 33 -1.99 9.53 -9.08
CA THR A 33 -2.17 10.97 -8.98
C THR A 33 -2.62 11.35 -7.56
N ALA A 34 -2.51 12.64 -7.23
CA ALA A 34 -2.99 13.14 -5.94
C ALA A 34 -4.51 12.94 -5.77
N GLU A 35 -5.27 13.01 -6.87
CA GLU A 35 -6.72 12.78 -6.88
C GLU A 35 -7.04 11.32 -6.59
N GLU A 36 -6.45 10.37 -7.31
CA GLU A 36 -6.64 8.93 -7.06
C GLU A 36 -6.18 8.51 -5.67
N MET A 37 -5.08 9.09 -5.16
CA MET A 37 -4.65 8.88 -3.78
C MET A 37 -5.71 9.36 -2.79
N GLY A 38 -6.30 10.54 -3.02
CA GLY A 38 -7.38 11.10 -2.22
C GLY A 38 -8.64 10.24 -2.25
N GLU A 39 -9.03 9.72 -3.42
CA GLU A 39 -10.17 8.81 -3.56
C GLU A 39 -9.97 7.51 -2.78
N LEU A 40 -8.76 6.91 -2.84
CA LEU A 40 -8.43 5.71 -2.09
C LEU A 40 -8.38 5.95 -0.57
N GLU A 41 -8.07 7.18 -0.15
CA GLU A 41 -7.98 7.58 1.26
C GLU A 41 -9.34 7.98 1.86
N ALA A 42 -10.26 8.52 1.08
CA ALA A 42 -11.56 8.99 1.54
C ALA A 42 -12.35 7.96 2.39
N PRO A 43 -12.41 6.65 2.04
CA PRO A 43 -13.09 5.66 2.87
C PRO A 43 -12.20 5.08 3.98
N TYR A 44 -10.90 5.39 4.04
CA TYR A 44 -9.96 4.77 4.99
C TYR A 44 -10.18 5.31 6.42
N GLN A 45 -10.51 4.41 7.34
CA GLN A 45 -10.63 4.73 8.77
C GLN A 45 -9.43 4.18 9.54
N PRO A 46 -8.49 5.04 9.99
CA PRO A 46 -7.36 4.62 10.80
C PRO A 46 -7.84 3.96 12.10
N HIS A 47 -7.31 2.79 12.40
CA HIS A 47 -7.58 2.14 13.67
C HIS A 47 -6.65 2.72 14.73
N ALA A 48 -7.21 3.12 15.87
CA ALA A 48 -6.42 3.54 17.02
C ALA A 48 -5.51 2.41 17.47
N ILE A 49 -4.33 2.75 18.00
CA ILE A 49 -3.41 1.77 18.57
C ILE A 49 -4.13 1.05 19.72
N ALA A 50 -4.38 -0.25 19.55
CA ALA A 50 -4.90 -1.11 20.59
C ALA A 50 -3.72 -1.84 21.23
N GLY A 51 -3.39 -1.52 22.49
CA GLY A 51 -2.24 -2.14 23.17
C GLY A 51 -1.63 -1.28 24.27
N PHE A 52 -0.41 -1.63 24.68
CA PHE A 52 0.28 -1.06 25.84
C PHE A 52 0.48 0.47 25.77
N GLN A 53 0.06 1.14 26.84
CA GLN A 53 0.60 2.43 27.28
C GLN A 53 1.88 2.21 28.10
#